data_AF-A0A952STY8-F1
#
_entry.id   AF-A0A952STY8-F1
#
_cell.length_a   1.000
_cell.length_b   1.000
_cell.length_c   1.000
_cell.angle_alpha   90.00
_cell.angle_beta   90.00
_cell.angle_gamma   90.00
#
_symmetry.space_group_name_H-M   'P 1'
#
loop_
_entity.id
_entity.type
_entity.pdbx_description
1 polymer ?
#
loop_
_entity_poly.entity_id
_entity_poly.type
_entity_poly.pdbx_seq_one_letter_code
_entity_poly.pdbx_strand_id
1 'polypeptide(L)'
;MKPGAVLAPVIDRLTILCEPARLRALRVLEREELSVGELARVLQAPQSTVSRHLKLLSDAGWVLSRTERTATYYRVVPGELPEADRELWTVLSTQIDDRGELAEDSRRLESVLAERQTDSLSFFGRVAGEWDALRRELFGDQLTEEALLGLIRPDWVIVDVGCGTGNAAAVLAPIAQRVIAVDQSAPMLEAARRRIGEEGTVEFRLGSAEALPLESGEIDAAVCLLVLHHVEDLAAAAKELRRVLRSSRSGGGVLIVDMYEHERSEFRHRMGHRHQGFDPALLAQVFQEAGFKSVRTRPLSRTNDGNGPGLFALAAWI
;
A
#
# COMPACT_ATOMS: atom_id res chain seq x y z
N MET A 1 -37.05 -53.68 15.30
CA MET A 1 -36.36 -52.82 14.32
C MET A 1 -37.09 -52.95 13.00
N LYS A 2 -37.63 -51.87 12.40
CA LYS A 2 -38.32 -51.98 11.10
C LYS A 2 -37.32 -52.52 10.05
N PRO A 3 -37.69 -53.46 9.17
CA PRO A 3 -36.84 -53.87 8.06
C PRO A 3 -36.34 -52.63 7.30
N GLY A 4 -35.02 -52.50 7.11
CA GLY A 4 -34.41 -51.37 6.39
C GLY A 4 -33.94 -50.18 7.24
N ALA A 5 -34.27 -50.09 8.53
CA ALA A 5 -33.90 -48.94 9.38
C ALA A 5 -32.36 -48.74 9.52
N VAL A 6 -31.60 -49.84 9.46
CA VAL A 6 -30.11 -49.81 9.54
C VAL A 6 -29.50 -49.32 8.22
N LEU A 7 -30.18 -49.55 7.09
CA LEU A 7 -29.70 -49.17 5.76
C LEU A 7 -30.13 -47.76 5.35
N ALA A 8 -31.19 -47.22 5.97
CA ALA A 8 -31.76 -45.92 5.61
C ALA A 8 -30.72 -44.79 5.49
N PRO A 9 -29.77 -44.59 6.44
CA PRO A 9 -28.79 -43.50 6.32
C PRO A 9 -27.81 -43.67 5.14
N VAL A 10 -27.53 -44.90 4.73
CA VAL A 10 -26.66 -45.17 3.57
C VAL A 10 -27.46 -44.99 2.28
N ILE A 11 -28.71 -45.48 2.25
CA ILE A 11 -29.61 -45.31 1.11
C ILE A 11 -29.89 -43.83 0.87
N ASP A 12 -30.09 -43.03 1.91
CA ASP A 12 -30.33 -41.58 1.80
C ASP A 12 -29.13 -40.86 1.18
N ARG A 13 -27.90 -41.19 1.61
CA ARG A 13 -26.65 -40.67 1.01
C ARG A 13 -26.54 -41.05 -0.45
N LEU A 14 -26.74 -42.32 -0.78
CA LEU A 14 -26.69 -42.79 -2.17
C LEU A 14 -27.78 -42.17 -3.03
N THR A 15 -28.97 -41.93 -2.48
CA THR A 15 -30.09 -41.25 -3.17
C THR A 15 -29.76 -39.78 -3.43
N ILE A 16 -29.08 -39.12 -2.50
CA ILE A 16 -28.56 -37.77 -2.74
C ILE A 16 -27.46 -37.82 -3.79
N LEU A 17 -26.55 -38.79 -3.79
CA LEU A 17 -25.44 -38.79 -4.75
C LEU A 17 -25.78 -39.42 -6.11
N CYS A 18 -26.93 -40.08 -6.30
CA CYS A 18 -27.23 -40.79 -7.54
C CYS A 18 -27.53 -39.89 -8.75
N GLU A 19 -27.80 -38.60 -8.54
CA GLU A 19 -28.06 -37.67 -9.64
C GLU A 19 -26.75 -37.14 -10.22
N PRO A 20 -26.51 -37.28 -11.55
CA PRO A 20 -25.28 -36.84 -12.19
C PRO A 20 -24.94 -35.37 -11.92
N ALA A 21 -25.94 -34.49 -11.92
CA ALA A 21 -25.75 -33.05 -11.67
C ALA A 21 -25.18 -32.76 -10.27
N ARG A 22 -25.53 -33.57 -9.25
CA ARG A 22 -25.02 -33.39 -7.88
C ARG A 22 -23.59 -33.88 -7.73
N LEU A 23 -23.23 -35.01 -8.36
CA LEU A 23 -21.84 -35.47 -8.39
C LEU A 23 -20.93 -34.48 -9.10
N ARG A 24 -21.36 -33.98 -10.27
CA ARG A 24 -20.64 -32.94 -11.01
C ARG A 24 -20.49 -31.66 -10.18
N ALA A 25 -21.55 -31.22 -9.52
CA ALA A 25 -21.49 -30.07 -8.61
C ALA A 25 -20.47 -30.25 -7.49
N LEU A 26 -20.48 -31.40 -6.79
CA LEU A 26 -19.54 -31.66 -5.71
C LEU A 26 -18.08 -31.68 -6.18
N ARG A 27 -17.79 -32.28 -7.35
CA ARG A 27 -16.43 -32.27 -7.93
C ARG A 27 -15.92 -30.87 -8.22
N VAL A 28 -16.79 -30.00 -8.72
CA VAL A 28 -16.43 -28.61 -9.02
C VAL A 28 -16.25 -27.80 -7.72
N LEU A 29 -17.18 -27.96 -6.76
CA LEU A 29 -17.20 -27.19 -5.51
C LEU A 29 -16.13 -27.64 -4.49
N GLU A 30 -15.60 -28.85 -4.64
CA GLU A 30 -14.41 -29.32 -3.91
C GLU A 30 -13.16 -28.55 -4.32
N ARG A 31 -13.07 -28.18 -5.61
CA ARG A 31 -11.94 -27.44 -6.15
C ARG A 31 -12.04 -25.96 -5.85
N GLU A 32 -13.23 -25.37 -6.04
CA GLU A 32 -13.41 -23.91 -5.98
C GLU A 32 -14.74 -23.51 -5.36
N GLU A 33 -14.74 -22.35 -4.69
CA GLU A 33 -15.97 -21.76 -4.17
C GLU A 33 -16.72 -20.99 -5.27
N LEU A 34 -17.98 -21.35 -5.52
CA LEU A 34 -18.78 -20.81 -6.63
C LEU A 34 -20.16 -20.33 -6.20
N SER A 35 -20.63 -19.26 -6.84
CA SER A 35 -22.03 -18.85 -6.76
C SER A 35 -22.93 -19.79 -7.57
N VAL A 36 -24.24 -19.75 -7.31
CA VAL A 36 -25.25 -20.52 -8.07
C VAL A 36 -25.14 -20.25 -9.58
N GLY A 37 -24.92 -19.00 -9.97
CA GLY A 37 -24.84 -18.60 -11.38
C GLY A 37 -23.58 -19.11 -12.06
N GLU A 38 -22.45 -19.09 -11.36
CA GLU A 38 -21.18 -19.66 -11.87
C GLU A 38 -21.28 -21.18 -12.02
N LEU A 39 -21.80 -21.86 -10.98
CA LEU A 39 -21.97 -23.31 -11.04
C LEU A 39 -22.94 -23.73 -12.16
N ALA A 40 -24.01 -22.97 -12.41
CA ALA A 40 -24.92 -23.19 -13.53
C ALA A 40 -24.23 -23.12 -14.90
N ARG A 41 -23.29 -22.18 -15.07
CA ARG A 41 -22.48 -22.06 -16.30
C ARG A 41 -21.50 -23.22 -16.45
N VAL A 42 -20.84 -23.61 -15.35
CA VAL A 42 -19.94 -24.77 -15.35
C VAL A 42 -20.67 -26.05 -15.70
N LEU A 43 -21.86 -26.27 -15.13
CA LEU A 43 -22.63 -27.50 -15.37
C LEU A 43 -23.49 -27.47 -16.64
N GLN A 44 -23.60 -26.32 -17.32
CA GLN A 44 -24.51 -26.10 -18.46
C GLN A 44 -25.96 -26.48 -18.13
N ALA A 45 -26.41 -26.06 -16.94
CA ALA A 45 -27.75 -26.35 -16.44
C ALA A 45 -28.47 -25.05 -16.04
N PRO A 46 -29.82 -25.01 -16.08
CA PRO A 46 -30.57 -23.85 -15.61
C PRO A 46 -30.28 -23.52 -14.14
N GLN A 47 -30.13 -22.23 -13.81
CA GLN A 47 -29.86 -21.78 -12.43
C GLN A 47 -30.90 -22.29 -11.42
N SER A 48 -32.18 -22.38 -11.82
CA SER A 48 -33.25 -22.93 -10.98
C SER A 48 -33.03 -24.41 -10.65
N THR A 49 -32.44 -25.17 -11.58
CA THR A 49 -32.12 -26.59 -11.40
C THR A 49 -30.91 -26.74 -10.49
N VAL A 50 -29.85 -25.97 -10.72
CA VAL A 50 -28.64 -25.97 -9.87
C VAL A 50 -28.96 -25.52 -8.45
N SER A 51 -29.75 -24.47 -8.28
CA SER A 51 -30.20 -24.01 -6.96
C SER A 51 -30.95 -25.10 -6.19
N ARG A 52 -31.84 -25.85 -6.88
CA ARG A 52 -32.56 -26.98 -6.27
C ARG A 52 -31.61 -28.09 -5.82
N HIS A 53 -30.60 -28.42 -6.64
CA HIS A 53 -29.61 -29.43 -6.29
C HIS A 53 -28.70 -28.98 -5.14
N LEU A 54 -28.26 -27.72 -5.13
CA LEU A 54 -27.46 -27.12 -4.06
C LEU A 54 -28.21 -27.10 -2.73
N LYS A 55 -29.51 -26.78 -2.75
CA LYS A 55 -30.35 -26.84 -1.55
C LYS A 55 -30.37 -28.24 -0.96
N LEU A 56 -30.59 -29.27 -1.78
CA LEU A 56 -30.59 -30.66 -1.31
C LEU A 56 -29.22 -31.09 -0.77
N LEU A 57 -28.13 -30.66 -1.41
CA LEU A 57 -26.77 -30.93 -0.93
C LEU A 57 -26.47 -30.20 0.39
N SER A 58 -26.92 -28.95 0.54
CA SER A 58 -26.70 -28.14 1.73
C SER A 58 -27.53 -28.63 2.91
N ASP A 59 -28.82 -28.95 2.70
CA ASP A 59 -29.71 -29.54 3.70
C ASP A 59 -29.15 -30.88 4.23
N ALA A 60 -28.41 -31.61 3.37
CA ALA A 60 -27.74 -32.86 3.71
C ALA A 60 -26.28 -32.71 4.17
N GLY A 61 -25.76 -31.48 4.31
CA GLY A 61 -24.42 -31.22 4.85
C GLY A 61 -23.24 -31.49 3.91
N TRP A 62 -23.49 -31.67 2.61
CA TRP A 62 -22.43 -31.92 1.62
C TRP A 62 -21.72 -30.66 1.16
N VAL A 63 -22.37 -29.50 1.27
CA VAL A 63 -21.81 -28.20 0.87
C VAL A 63 -22.03 -27.17 1.96
N LEU A 64 -21.01 -26.34 2.17
CA LEU A 64 -21.09 -25.13 2.99
C LEU A 64 -21.55 -23.97 2.11
N SER A 65 -22.20 -22.98 2.72
CA SER A 65 -22.63 -21.77 2.02
C SER A 65 -22.28 -20.51 2.79
N ARG A 66 -21.87 -19.46 2.08
CA ARG A 66 -21.73 -18.10 2.64
C ARG A 66 -22.41 -17.08 1.73
N THR A 67 -22.92 -16.00 2.31
CA THR A 67 -23.53 -14.90 1.56
C THR A 67 -22.62 -13.69 1.60
N GLU A 68 -22.32 -13.14 0.42
CA GLU A 68 -21.55 -11.90 0.26
C GLU A 68 -22.37 -10.93 -0.59
N ARG A 69 -22.76 -9.81 0.02
CA ARG A 69 -23.67 -8.80 -0.57
C ARG A 69 -24.98 -9.44 -1.05
N THR A 70 -25.11 -9.66 -2.36
CA THR A 70 -26.31 -10.18 -3.03
C THR A 70 -26.14 -11.60 -3.56
N ALA A 71 -24.95 -12.22 -3.45
CA ALA A 71 -24.66 -13.55 -3.97
C ALA A 71 -24.38 -14.56 -2.84
N THR A 72 -24.89 -15.79 -2.99
CA THR A 72 -24.56 -16.92 -2.12
C THR A 72 -23.58 -17.84 -2.83
N TYR A 73 -22.48 -18.13 -2.15
CA TYR A 73 -21.37 -18.96 -2.58
C TYR A 73 -21.40 -20.29 -1.86
N TYR A 74 -20.99 -21.36 -2.55
CA TYR A 74 -20.99 -22.72 -2.05
C TYR A 74 -19.60 -23.34 -2.20
N ARG A 75 -19.24 -24.24 -1.29
CA ARG A 75 -17.97 -25.00 -1.33
C ARG A 75 -18.14 -26.37 -0.67
N VAL A 76 -17.38 -27.36 -1.15
CA VAL A 76 -17.16 -28.62 -0.43
C VAL A 76 -15.80 -28.56 0.26
N VAL A 77 -15.79 -28.87 1.56
CA VAL A 77 -14.55 -29.04 2.33
C VAL A 77 -14.53 -30.46 2.85
N PRO A 78 -13.84 -31.41 2.20
CA PRO A 78 -13.89 -32.82 2.57
C PRO A 78 -13.53 -33.09 4.05
N GLY A 79 -12.66 -32.26 4.64
CA GLY A 79 -12.29 -32.34 6.06
C GLY A 79 -13.42 -31.95 7.03
N GLU A 80 -14.41 -31.18 6.57
CA GLU A 80 -15.57 -30.75 7.37
C GLU A 80 -16.83 -31.61 7.12
N LEU A 81 -16.77 -32.52 6.15
CA LEU A 81 -17.84 -33.50 5.95
C LEU A 81 -17.88 -34.49 7.14
N PRO A 82 -19.07 -34.97 7.51
CA PRO A 82 -19.19 -36.10 8.44
C PRO A 82 -18.34 -37.29 7.96
N GLU A 83 -17.76 -38.04 8.88
CA GLU A 83 -16.80 -39.11 8.58
C GLU A 83 -17.30 -40.10 7.51
N ALA A 84 -18.54 -40.56 7.64
CA ALA A 84 -19.16 -41.48 6.67
C ALA A 84 -19.36 -40.86 5.28
N ASP A 85 -19.64 -39.55 5.19
CA ASP A 85 -19.82 -38.84 3.93
C ASP A 85 -18.48 -38.61 3.24
N ARG A 86 -17.44 -38.28 4.03
CA ARG A 86 -16.06 -38.14 3.56
C ARG A 86 -15.50 -39.44 3.01
N GLU A 87 -15.71 -40.56 3.70
CA GLU A 87 -15.26 -41.88 3.23
C GLU A 87 -15.95 -42.27 1.92
N LEU A 88 -17.27 -42.09 1.85
CA LEU A 88 -18.04 -42.36 0.64
C LEU A 88 -17.57 -41.47 -0.52
N TRP A 89 -17.34 -40.18 -0.27
CA TRP A 89 -16.83 -39.27 -1.28
C TRP A 89 -15.44 -39.64 -1.77
N THR A 90 -14.55 -40.07 -0.87
CA THR A 90 -13.20 -40.51 -1.21
C THR A 90 -13.24 -41.69 -2.18
N VAL A 91 -14.11 -42.67 -1.91
CA VAL A 91 -14.30 -43.79 -2.85
C VAL A 91 -14.88 -43.30 -4.17
N LEU A 92 -15.97 -42.54 -4.16
CA LEU A 92 -16.64 -42.09 -5.39
C LEU A 92 -15.74 -41.21 -6.25
N SER A 93 -15.08 -40.21 -5.67
CA SER A 93 -14.18 -39.29 -6.37
C SER A 93 -13.02 -39.99 -7.05
N THR A 94 -12.52 -41.11 -6.51
CA THR A 94 -11.46 -41.91 -7.15
C THR A 94 -11.95 -42.78 -8.31
N GLN A 95 -13.24 -43.12 -8.33
CA GLN A 95 -13.87 -43.93 -9.39
C GLN A 95 -14.45 -43.08 -10.52
N ILE A 96 -14.62 -41.78 -10.27
CA ILE A 96 -15.07 -40.82 -11.26
C ILE A 96 -13.86 -40.45 -12.15
N ASP A 97 -13.86 -40.98 -13.37
CA ASP A 97 -12.84 -40.64 -14.38
C ASP A 97 -13.09 -39.22 -14.91
N ASP A 98 -12.05 -38.39 -14.94
CA ASP A 98 -12.10 -36.99 -15.39
C ASP A 98 -12.17 -36.90 -16.94
N ARG A 99 -13.00 -37.74 -17.57
CA ARG A 99 -13.22 -37.80 -19.02
C ARG A 99 -14.64 -37.37 -19.37
N GLY A 100 -14.86 -37.02 -20.64
CA GLY A 100 -16.18 -36.67 -21.16
C GLY A 100 -16.75 -35.43 -20.48
N GLU A 101 -17.94 -35.55 -19.88
CA GLU A 101 -18.70 -34.43 -19.32
C GLU A 101 -17.97 -33.71 -18.17
N LEU A 102 -17.20 -34.43 -17.35
CA LEU A 102 -16.43 -33.87 -16.22
C LEU A 102 -15.14 -33.16 -16.65
N ALA A 103 -14.50 -33.65 -17.72
CA ALA A 103 -13.39 -32.95 -18.35
C ALA A 103 -13.84 -31.61 -18.93
N GLU A 104 -15.05 -31.62 -19.53
CA GLU A 104 -15.68 -30.41 -20.06
C GLU A 104 -16.12 -29.46 -18.94
N ASP A 105 -16.68 -29.97 -17.83
CA ASP A 105 -16.95 -29.17 -16.63
C ASP A 105 -15.68 -28.52 -16.09
N SER A 106 -14.57 -29.24 -16.06
CA SER A 106 -13.27 -28.71 -15.61
C SER A 106 -12.79 -27.58 -16.53
N ARG A 107 -12.89 -27.73 -17.85
CA ARG A 107 -12.57 -26.66 -18.80
C ARG A 107 -13.49 -25.44 -18.66
N ARG A 108 -14.78 -25.67 -18.42
CA ARG A 108 -15.73 -24.57 -18.15
C ARG A 108 -15.48 -23.90 -16.81
N LEU A 109 -15.08 -24.65 -15.79
CA LEU A 109 -14.66 -24.11 -14.50
C LEU A 109 -13.47 -23.18 -14.70
N GLU A 110 -12.44 -23.63 -15.42
CA GLU A 110 -11.29 -22.80 -15.78
C GLU A 110 -11.72 -21.53 -16.53
N SER A 111 -12.65 -21.62 -17.47
CA SER A 111 -13.23 -20.45 -18.17
C SER A 111 -13.97 -19.51 -17.21
N VAL A 112 -14.79 -20.03 -16.31
CA VAL A 112 -15.54 -19.22 -15.33
C VAL A 112 -14.61 -18.53 -14.33
N LEU A 113 -13.55 -19.21 -13.89
CA LEU A 113 -12.52 -18.64 -13.02
C LEU A 113 -11.66 -17.61 -13.75
N ALA A 114 -11.33 -17.86 -15.02
CA ALA A 114 -10.62 -16.92 -15.87
C ALA A 114 -11.48 -15.68 -16.12
N GLU A 115 -12.79 -15.82 -16.35
CA GLU A 115 -13.74 -14.72 -16.39
C GLU A 115 -13.84 -13.99 -15.06
N ARG A 116 -13.87 -14.70 -13.92
CA ARG A 116 -13.88 -14.09 -12.57
C ARG A 116 -12.59 -13.30 -12.29
N GLN A 117 -11.44 -13.83 -12.70
CA GLN A 117 -10.16 -13.12 -12.64
C GLN A 117 -10.12 -11.95 -13.62
N THR A 118 -10.67 -12.09 -14.83
CA THR A 118 -10.77 -11.01 -15.81
C THR A 118 -11.79 -9.95 -15.37
N ASP A 119 -12.83 -10.30 -14.63
CA ASP A 119 -13.79 -9.38 -14.02
C ASP A 119 -13.19 -8.69 -12.80
N SER A 120 -12.37 -9.39 -12.01
CA SER A 120 -11.61 -8.78 -10.91
C SER A 120 -10.47 -7.91 -11.44
N LEU A 121 -9.76 -8.31 -12.48
CA LEU A 121 -8.69 -7.56 -13.14
C LEU A 121 -9.23 -6.47 -14.07
N SER A 122 -10.45 -6.59 -14.58
CA SER A 122 -11.16 -5.50 -15.27
C SER A 122 -11.89 -4.61 -14.28
N PHE A 123 -12.24 -5.09 -13.09
CA PHE A 123 -12.69 -4.26 -11.97
C PHE A 123 -11.51 -3.49 -11.42
N PHE A 124 -10.39 -4.12 -11.10
CA PHE A 124 -9.13 -3.44 -10.79
C PHE A 124 -8.55 -2.73 -12.00
N GLY A 125 -8.88 -3.08 -13.23
CA GLY A 125 -8.46 -2.35 -14.44
C GLY A 125 -9.30 -1.10 -14.69
N ARG A 126 -10.62 -1.18 -14.47
CA ARG A 126 -11.56 -0.04 -14.46
C ARG A 126 -11.29 0.88 -13.27
N VAL A 127 -11.07 0.28 -12.10
CA VAL A 127 -10.81 0.99 -10.85
C VAL A 127 -9.35 1.41 -10.75
N ALA A 128 -8.34 0.79 -11.36
CA ALA A 128 -6.96 1.26 -11.25
C ALA A 128 -6.78 2.67 -11.84
N GLY A 129 -7.48 2.97 -12.95
CA GLY A 129 -7.52 4.33 -13.50
C GLY A 129 -8.25 5.32 -12.59
N GLU A 130 -9.15 4.83 -11.75
CA GLU A 130 -10.01 5.63 -10.87
C GLU A 130 -9.61 5.51 -9.38
N TRP A 131 -8.65 4.67 -9.01
CA TRP A 131 -8.37 4.32 -7.61
C TRP A 131 -7.69 5.47 -6.93
N ASP A 132 -6.73 6.09 -7.62
CA ASP A 132 -6.10 7.32 -7.17
C ASP A 132 -7.11 8.46 -7.17
N ALA A 133 -8.11 8.48 -8.06
CA ALA A 133 -9.18 9.47 -8.05
C ALA A 133 -10.17 9.27 -6.89
N LEU A 134 -10.59 8.03 -6.63
CA LEU A 134 -11.47 7.60 -5.56
C LEU A 134 -10.80 7.75 -4.19
N ARG A 135 -9.52 7.42 -4.07
CA ARG A 135 -8.71 7.68 -2.87
C ARG A 135 -8.58 9.18 -2.63
N ARG A 136 -8.33 9.99 -3.67
CA ARG A 136 -8.31 11.46 -3.57
C ARG A 136 -9.68 12.03 -3.21
N GLU A 137 -10.76 11.50 -3.76
CA GLU A 137 -12.13 11.92 -3.45
C GLU A 137 -12.50 11.59 -2.00
N LEU A 138 -12.19 10.38 -1.55
CA LEU A 138 -12.56 9.88 -0.22
C LEU A 138 -11.64 10.42 0.88
N PHE A 139 -10.36 10.66 0.59
CA PHE A 139 -9.33 10.91 1.61
C PHE A 139 -8.40 12.11 1.30
N GLY A 140 -8.59 12.80 0.18
CA GLY A 140 -7.68 13.86 -0.28
C GLY A 140 -6.29 13.34 -0.69
N ASP A 141 -5.41 14.24 -1.09
CA ASP A 141 -3.99 13.91 -1.40
C ASP A 141 -3.16 13.62 -0.13
N GLN A 142 -3.60 14.18 1.00
CA GLN A 142 -2.79 14.37 2.22
C GLN A 142 -2.65 13.13 3.11
N LEU A 143 -3.55 12.15 3.01
CA LEU A 143 -3.68 11.06 4.00
C LEU A 143 -2.37 10.27 4.22
N THR A 144 -1.52 10.13 3.18
CA THR A 144 -0.28 9.35 3.28
C THR A 144 0.90 10.18 3.81
N GLU A 145 0.96 11.48 3.50
CA GLU A 145 2.08 12.35 3.86
C GLU A 145 2.01 12.77 5.34
N GLU A 146 0.81 13.08 5.83
CA GLU A 146 0.60 13.41 7.25
C GLU A 146 0.74 12.20 8.17
N ALA A 147 0.32 11.00 7.73
CA ALA A 147 0.51 9.78 8.50
C ALA A 147 2.00 9.44 8.73
N LEU A 148 2.89 9.80 7.81
CA LEU A 148 4.35 9.65 7.96
C LEU A 148 4.91 10.56 9.05
N LEU A 149 4.25 11.68 9.35
CA LEU A 149 4.62 12.55 10.46
C LEU A 149 4.39 11.86 11.83
N GLY A 150 3.51 10.86 11.92
CA GLY A 150 3.35 10.04 13.12
C GLY A 150 4.57 9.18 13.47
N LEU A 151 5.57 9.10 12.59
CA LEU A 151 6.87 8.49 12.88
C LEU A 151 7.83 9.45 13.60
N ILE A 152 7.55 10.76 13.57
CA ILE A 152 8.27 11.75 14.36
C ILE A 152 7.90 11.55 15.81
N ARG A 153 8.91 11.37 16.66
CA ARG A 153 8.65 11.22 18.09
C ARG A 153 8.39 12.60 18.71
N PRO A 154 7.40 12.74 19.61
CA PRO A 154 7.08 14.01 20.25
C PRO A 154 8.22 14.61 21.09
N ASP A 155 9.21 13.80 21.48
CA ASP A 155 10.40 14.23 22.23
C ASP A 155 11.56 14.70 21.33
N TRP A 156 11.36 14.78 20.02
CA TRP A 156 12.41 15.19 19.07
C TRP A 156 12.53 16.70 18.91
N VAL A 157 13.78 17.15 18.80
CA VAL A 157 14.15 18.48 18.30
C VAL A 157 14.52 18.37 16.83
N ILE A 158 13.84 19.14 15.98
CA ILE A 158 13.98 19.09 14.52
C ILE A 158 14.48 20.43 13.99
N VAL A 159 15.40 20.42 13.03
CA VAL A 159 15.76 21.63 12.26
C VAL A 159 15.10 21.60 10.88
N ASP A 160 14.53 22.72 10.46
CA ASP A 160 14.07 23.00 9.09
C ASP A 160 15.09 23.93 8.41
N VAL A 161 15.97 23.36 7.58
CA VAL A 161 17.09 24.07 6.94
C VAL A 161 16.62 24.68 5.64
N GLY A 162 16.77 26.00 5.51
CA GLY A 162 16.20 26.81 4.43
C GLY A 162 14.67 26.85 4.53
N CYS A 163 14.16 27.17 5.72
CA CYS A 163 12.74 27.09 6.03
C CYS A 163 11.86 28.00 5.16
N GLY A 164 12.45 29.00 4.50
CA GLY A 164 11.76 29.97 3.67
C GLY A 164 10.66 30.67 4.46
N THR A 165 9.43 30.62 3.95
CA THR A 165 8.26 31.20 4.63
C THR A 165 7.69 30.31 5.75
N GLY A 166 8.34 29.19 6.09
CA GLY A 166 7.99 28.34 7.24
C GLY A 166 6.86 27.34 6.97
N ASN A 167 6.70 26.85 5.74
CA ASN A 167 5.65 25.86 5.43
C ASN A 167 5.88 24.53 6.18
N ALA A 168 7.10 23.98 6.11
CA ALA A 168 7.42 22.73 6.80
C ALA A 168 7.46 22.93 8.31
N ALA A 169 8.10 24.00 8.79
CA ALA A 169 8.10 24.37 10.21
C ALA A 169 6.68 24.46 10.82
N ALA A 170 5.69 25.02 10.12
CA ALA A 170 4.29 25.07 10.59
C ALA A 170 3.68 23.68 10.79
N VAL A 171 4.00 22.73 9.92
CA VAL A 171 3.49 21.34 9.98
C VAL A 171 4.21 20.55 11.09
N LEU A 172 5.49 20.82 11.32
CA LEU A 172 6.30 20.15 12.34
C LEU A 172 6.03 20.68 13.76
N ALA A 173 5.69 21.95 13.90
CA ALA A 173 5.47 22.62 15.18
C ALA A 173 4.53 21.87 16.16
N PRO A 174 3.35 21.36 15.75
CA PRO A 174 2.43 20.69 16.67
C PRO A 174 2.84 19.27 17.09
N ILE A 175 3.85 18.67 16.46
CA ILE A 175 4.19 17.24 16.63
C ILE A 175 5.60 16.98 17.16
N ALA A 176 6.48 17.99 17.14
CA ALA A 176 7.84 17.91 17.67
C ALA A 176 7.95 18.65 19.02
N GLN A 177 8.95 18.28 19.83
CA GLN A 177 9.24 18.99 21.09
C GLN A 177 9.64 20.44 20.79
N ARG A 178 10.49 20.62 19.78
CA ARG A 178 11.00 21.92 19.34
C ARG A 178 11.38 21.85 17.86
N VAL A 179 11.04 22.90 17.11
CA VAL A 179 11.45 23.11 15.73
C VAL A 179 12.40 24.30 15.67
N ILE A 180 13.54 24.16 14.99
CA ILE A 180 14.49 25.24 14.75
C ILE A 180 14.42 25.55 13.26
N ALA A 181 13.80 26.68 12.89
CA ALA A 181 13.67 27.13 11.53
C ALA A 181 14.86 28.02 11.16
N VAL A 182 15.69 27.57 10.20
CA VAL A 182 16.90 28.26 9.77
C VAL A 182 16.75 28.74 8.33
N ASP A 183 17.02 30.01 8.06
CA ASP A 183 17.12 30.54 6.70
C ASP A 183 18.21 31.62 6.63
N GLN A 184 18.85 31.76 5.46
CA GLN A 184 19.89 32.77 5.24
C GLN A 184 19.29 34.16 4.95
N SER A 185 17.99 34.24 4.66
CA SER A 185 17.27 35.44 4.31
C SER A 185 16.43 35.93 5.48
N ALA A 186 16.82 37.04 6.10
CA ALA A 186 16.04 37.69 7.15
C ALA A 186 14.58 37.98 6.71
N PRO A 187 14.29 38.48 5.49
CA PRO A 187 12.91 38.63 5.01
C PRO A 187 12.09 37.34 4.98
N MET A 188 12.70 36.18 4.72
CA MET A 188 12.01 34.89 4.75
C MET A 188 11.64 34.50 6.17
N LEU A 189 12.56 34.69 7.13
CA LEU A 189 12.28 34.47 8.55
C LEU A 189 11.16 35.40 9.07
N GLU A 190 11.13 36.67 8.65
CA GLU A 190 10.01 37.57 8.99
C GLU A 190 8.67 37.10 8.42
N ALA A 191 8.66 36.51 7.23
CA ALA A 191 7.46 35.89 6.68
C ALA A 191 7.06 34.62 7.44
N ALA A 192 8.03 33.80 7.85
CA ALA A 192 7.81 32.59 8.63
C ALA A 192 7.25 32.90 10.03
N ARG A 193 7.80 33.90 10.73
CA ARG A 193 7.26 34.39 12.01
C ARG A 193 5.82 34.86 11.89
N ARG A 194 5.49 35.63 10.84
CA ARG A 194 4.10 36.07 10.61
C ARG A 194 3.13 34.93 10.35
N ARG A 195 3.59 33.83 9.75
CA ARG A 195 2.76 32.65 9.48
C ARG A 195 2.52 31.82 10.73
N ILE A 196 3.59 31.54 11.47
CA ILE A 196 3.58 30.55 12.56
C ILE A 196 3.21 31.22 13.91
N GLY A 197 3.52 32.50 14.07
CA GLY A 197 3.49 33.19 15.35
C GLY A 197 4.85 33.17 16.05
N GLU A 198 4.97 33.96 17.12
CA GLU A 198 6.17 34.02 17.97
C GLU A 198 6.06 33.19 19.24
N GLU A 199 4.87 32.67 19.54
CA GLU A 199 4.58 31.83 20.70
C GLU A 199 4.52 30.36 20.27
N GLY A 200 5.27 29.47 20.94
CA GLY A 200 5.18 28.03 20.70
C GLY A 200 6.52 27.31 20.65
N THR A 201 6.55 26.21 19.90
CA THR A 201 7.68 25.27 19.81
C THR A 201 8.71 25.62 18.73
N VAL A 202 8.54 26.74 18.00
CA VAL A 202 9.39 27.11 16.86
C VAL A 202 10.35 28.25 17.21
N GLU A 203 11.64 28.03 16.99
CA GLU A 203 12.71 29.02 17.11
C GLU A 203 13.23 29.41 15.72
N PHE A 204 13.40 30.71 15.44
CA PHE A 204 13.87 31.21 14.14
C PHE A 204 15.32 31.69 14.24
N ARG A 205 16.23 31.12 13.46
CA ARG A 205 17.66 31.49 13.44
C ARG A 205 18.13 31.88 12.04
N LEU A 206 18.91 32.95 11.95
CA LEU A 206 19.56 33.37 10.70
C LEU A 206 20.85 32.54 10.50
N GLY A 207 20.98 31.87 9.36
CA GLY A 207 22.15 31.06 9.03
C GLY A 207 22.03 30.33 7.69
N SER A 208 23.11 29.72 7.20
CA SER A 208 23.11 28.96 5.93
C SER A 208 23.26 27.46 6.16
N ALA A 209 22.99 26.66 5.12
CA ALA A 209 23.12 25.21 5.20
C ALA A 209 24.58 24.76 5.40
N GLU A 210 25.53 25.54 4.91
CA GLU A 210 26.99 25.31 5.00
C GLU A 210 27.58 25.75 6.35
N ALA A 211 26.83 26.48 7.18
CA ALA A 211 27.25 26.92 8.51
C ALA A 211 26.02 27.10 9.42
N LEU A 212 25.54 25.99 9.96
CA LEU A 212 24.31 25.97 10.74
C LEU A 212 24.53 26.61 12.12
N PRO A 213 23.66 27.55 12.56
CA PRO A 213 23.76 28.22 13.86
C PRO A 213 23.24 27.32 14.99
N LEU A 214 23.83 26.13 15.08
CA LEU A 214 23.46 25.03 15.98
C LEU A 214 24.70 24.36 16.54
N GLU A 215 24.60 23.89 17.77
CA GLU A 215 25.66 23.13 18.43
C GLU A 215 25.78 21.72 17.84
N SER A 216 26.95 21.10 18.04
CA SER A 216 27.15 19.71 17.61
C SER A 216 26.26 18.76 18.42
N GLY A 217 25.46 17.93 17.76
CA GLY A 217 24.49 17.06 18.43
C GLY A 217 23.32 17.79 19.09
N GLU A 218 22.93 18.99 18.64
CA GLU A 218 21.78 19.72 19.20
C GLU A 218 20.42 19.09 18.81
N ILE A 219 20.34 18.33 17.72
CA ILE A 219 19.06 17.89 17.12
C ILE A 219 18.95 16.38 16.88
N ASP A 220 17.72 15.88 16.80
CA ASP A 220 17.39 14.48 16.49
C ASP A 220 17.20 14.25 14.98
N ALA A 221 16.60 15.22 14.29
CA ALA A 221 16.37 15.12 12.85
C ALA A 221 16.50 16.47 12.13
N ALA A 222 16.87 16.42 10.85
CA ALA A 222 16.87 17.58 9.97
C ALA A 222 15.96 17.37 8.76
N VAL A 223 15.29 18.44 8.35
CA VAL A 223 14.49 18.51 7.14
C VAL A 223 15.06 19.61 6.25
N CYS A 224 15.20 19.32 4.94
CA CYS A 224 15.75 20.24 3.95
C CYS A 224 14.97 20.10 2.65
N LEU A 225 14.02 21.00 2.38
CA LEU A 225 13.08 20.87 1.26
C LEU A 225 13.30 21.97 0.23
N LEU A 226 13.73 21.59 -0.98
CA LEU A 226 13.98 22.50 -2.09
C LEU A 226 15.00 23.59 -1.75
N VAL A 227 16.15 23.19 -1.19
CA VAL A 227 17.20 24.12 -0.73
C VAL A 227 18.56 23.80 -1.33
N LEU A 228 18.93 22.53 -1.52
CA LEU A 228 20.30 22.18 -1.89
C LEU A 228 20.68 22.72 -3.28
N HIS A 229 19.73 22.90 -4.19
CA HIS A 229 20.00 23.53 -5.50
C HIS A 229 20.41 25.01 -5.42
N HIS A 230 20.26 25.65 -4.26
CA HIS A 230 20.79 27.00 -3.97
C HIS A 230 22.14 27.00 -3.24
N VAL A 231 22.53 25.87 -2.65
CA VAL A 231 23.76 25.71 -1.83
C VAL A 231 24.99 25.67 -2.72
N GLU A 232 26.06 26.35 -2.31
CA GLU A 232 27.30 26.41 -3.09
C GLU A 232 28.14 25.15 -2.89
N ASP A 233 28.41 24.81 -1.62
CA ASP A 233 29.21 23.65 -1.24
C ASP A 233 28.33 22.58 -0.57
N LEU A 234 27.90 21.61 -1.38
CA LEU A 234 27.07 20.49 -0.92
C LEU A 234 27.79 19.61 0.11
N ALA A 235 29.11 19.48 0.00
CA ALA A 235 29.89 18.67 0.93
C ALA A 235 30.00 19.37 2.30
N ALA A 236 30.17 20.69 2.33
CA ALA A 236 30.10 21.47 3.56
C ALA A 236 28.72 21.37 4.21
N ALA A 237 27.64 21.54 3.44
CA ALA A 237 26.27 21.41 3.95
C ALA A 237 25.98 20.00 4.51
N ALA A 238 26.40 18.94 3.82
CA ALA A 238 26.24 17.57 4.30
C ALA A 238 27.02 17.32 5.61
N LYS A 239 28.24 17.88 5.74
CA LYS A 239 29.04 17.79 6.98
C LYS A 239 28.39 18.56 8.13
N GLU A 240 27.84 19.74 7.87
CA GLU A 240 27.12 20.51 8.90
C GLU A 240 25.88 19.77 9.38
N LEU A 241 25.07 19.24 8.47
CA LEU A 241 23.93 18.38 8.80
C LEU A 241 24.37 17.19 9.66
N ARG A 242 25.49 16.54 9.32
CA ARG A 242 26.04 15.44 10.11
C ARG A 242 26.48 15.88 11.52
N ARG A 243 27.06 17.08 11.64
CA ARG A 243 27.61 17.65 12.88
C ARG A 243 26.51 17.95 13.89
N VAL A 244 25.41 18.55 13.44
CA VAL A 244 24.33 18.98 14.34
C VAL A 244 23.48 17.80 14.85
N LEU A 245 23.53 16.64 14.20
CA LEU A 245 22.78 15.45 14.60
C LEU A 245 23.38 14.74 15.83
N ARG A 246 22.50 14.43 16.79
CA ARG A 246 22.82 13.62 17.96
C ARG A 246 23.27 12.22 17.56
N SER A 247 24.46 11.81 18.00
CA SER A 247 24.97 10.44 17.84
C SER A 247 24.44 9.53 18.96
N SER A 248 23.13 9.23 18.96
CA SER A 248 22.48 8.37 19.98
C SER A 248 21.95 7.05 19.41
N ARG A 249 21.66 6.06 20.27
CA ARG A 249 21.17 4.72 19.88
C ARG A 249 19.80 4.71 19.19
N SER A 250 19.01 5.77 19.33
CA SER A 250 17.72 5.93 18.64
C SER A 250 17.84 6.50 17.22
N GLY A 251 19.07 6.81 16.76
CA GLY A 251 19.37 7.30 15.43
C GLY A 251 19.13 8.80 15.28
N GLY A 252 20.02 9.46 14.52
CA GLY A 252 19.82 10.81 13.99
C GLY A 252 19.70 10.73 12.47
N GLY A 253 18.75 11.46 11.88
CA GLY A 253 18.44 11.33 10.46
C GLY A 253 18.15 12.65 9.76
N VAL A 254 18.35 12.68 8.45
CA VAL A 254 17.96 13.80 7.59
C VAL A 254 16.97 13.34 6.53
N LEU A 255 16.00 14.19 6.23
CA LEU A 255 15.11 14.08 5.08
C LEU A 255 15.35 15.27 4.16
N ILE A 256 15.66 14.98 2.90
CA ILE A 256 15.90 15.96 1.86
C ILE A 256 14.90 15.71 0.75
N VAL A 257 14.31 16.79 0.24
CA VAL A 257 13.50 16.73 -0.98
C VAL A 257 14.06 17.74 -1.96
N ASP A 258 14.48 17.29 -3.13
CA ASP A 258 14.99 18.19 -4.16
C ASP A 258 14.67 17.69 -5.58
N MET A 259 15.03 18.49 -6.57
CA MET A 259 14.71 18.27 -7.98
C MET A 259 15.70 17.31 -8.65
N TYR A 260 15.18 16.43 -9.49
CA TYR A 260 16.00 15.72 -10.48
C TYR A 260 16.69 16.70 -11.43
N GLU A 261 17.84 16.29 -11.96
CA GLU A 261 18.55 17.01 -13.00
C GLU A 261 17.60 17.37 -14.17
N HIS A 262 17.71 18.60 -14.66
CA HIS A 262 16.83 19.15 -15.69
C HIS A 262 17.53 20.19 -16.55
N GLU A 263 16.98 20.47 -17.75
CA GLU A 263 17.58 21.43 -18.70
C GLU A 263 17.00 22.86 -18.64
N ARG A 264 16.20 23.16 -17.61
CA ARG A 264 15.50 24.46 -17.44
C ARG A 264 16.40 25.59 -16.98
N SER A 265 17.17 26.10 -17.93
CA SER A 265 18.12 27.20 -17.72
C SER A 265 17.49 28.51 -17.22
N GLU A 266 16.19 28.70 -17.42
CA GLU A 266 15.43 29.87 -16.94
C GLU A 266 15.38 29.95 -15.40
N PHE A 267 15.51 28.83 -14.70
CA PHE A 267 15.48 28.79 -13.23
C PHE A 267 16.71 29.44 -12.59
N ARG A 268 17.86 29.45 -13.29
CA ARG A 268 19.06 30.17 -12.82
C ARG A 268 18.80 31.67 -12.68
N HIS A 269 18.18 32.26 -13.70
CA HIS A 269 17.97 33.72 -13.75
C HIS A 269 16.74 34.16 -12.96
N ARG A 270 15.67 33.36 -12.93
CA ARG A 270 14.41 33.74 -12.29
C ARG A 270 14.33 33.37 -10.81
N MET A 271 14.92 32.24 -10.43
CA MET A 271 14.78 31.65 -9.10
C MET A 271 16.11 31.58 -8.35
N GLY A 272 17.23 31.94 -8.98
CA GLY A 272 18.56 31.94 -8.34
C GLY A 272 19.11 30.53 -8.13
N HIS A 273 18.74 29.56 -8.96
CA HIS A 273 19.31 28.21 -8.89
C HIS A 273 20.80 28.24 -9.19
N ARG A 274 21.59 27.57 -8.35
CA ARG A 274 23.01 27.29 -8.64
C ARG A 274 23.17 25.96 -9.35
N HIS A 275 22.40 24.95 -8.92
CA HIS A 275 22.34 23.62 -9.54
C HIS A 275 21.01 23.45 -10.27
N GLN A 276 21.00 22.75 -11.41
CA GLN A 276 19.78 22.44 -12.17
C GLN A 276 19.20 21.08 -11.77
N GLY A 277 19.01 20.88 -10.47
CA GLY A 277 18.68 19.59 -9.89
C GLY A 277 19.89 18.66 -9.75
N PHE A 278 19.63 17.40 -9.41
CA PHE A 278 20.65 16.43 -9.03
C PHE A 278 20.40 15.04 -9.62
N ASP A 279 21.48 14.30 -9.82
CA ASP A 279 21.46 12.83 -9.79
C ASP A 279 21.39 12.37 -8.32
N PRO A 280 20.32 11.66 -7.90
CA PRO A 280 20.19 11.21 -6.52
C PRO A 280 21.32 10.26 -6.08
N ALA A 281 21.94 9.50 -7.00
CA ALA A 281 23.04 8.61 -6.67
C ALA A 281 24.30 9.38 -6.29
N LEU A 282 24.63 10.44 -7.03
CA LEU A 282 25.75 11.33 -6.72
C LEU A 282 25.51 12.10 -5.43
N LEU A 283 24.29 12.60 -5.23
CA LEU A 283 23.94 13.28 -3.97
C LEU A 283 24.03 12.30 -2.79
N ALA A 284 23.61 11.05 -2.95
CA ALA A 284 23.77 10.04 -1.91
C ALA A 284 25.25 9.78 -1.54
N GLN A 285 26.16 9.80 -2.51
CA GLN A 285 27.60 9.68 -2.25
C GLN A 285 28.12 10.85 -1.40
N VAL A 286 27.71 12.08 -1.68
CA VAL A 286 28.09 13.25 -0.86
C VAL A 286 27.69 13.07 0.61
N PHE A 287 26.49 12.55 0.87
CA PHE A 287 26.04 12.27 2.24
C PHE A 287 26.78 11.09 2.88
N GLN A 288 27.13 10.05 2.12
CA GLN A 288 27.96 8.96 2.63
C GLN A 288 29.36 9.45 3.03
N GLU A 289 29.99 10.26 2.19
CA GLU A 289 31.30 10.88 2.46
C GLU A 289 31.27 11.82 3.66
N ALA A 290 30.14 12.47 3.92
CA ALA A 290 29.92 13.28 5.10
C ALA A 290 29.75 12.46 6.41
N GLY A 291 29.65 11.12 6.32
CA GLY A 291 29.60 10.23 7.48
C GLY A 291 28.22 9.71 7.86
N PHE A 292 27.26 9.73 6.92
CA PHE A 292 26.00 8.99 7.04
C PHE A 292 26.18 7.53 6.60
N LYS A 293 25.66 6.57 7.38
CA LYS A 293 25.87 5.13 7.15
C LYS A 293 24.84 4.49 6.24
N SER A 294 23.59 4.93 6.35
CA SER A 294 22.49 4.46 5.51
C SER A 294 21.94 5.65 4.75
N VAL A 295 21.94 5.58 3.42
CA VAL A 295 21.35 6.60 2.55
C VAL A 295 20.40 5.92 1.58
N ARG A 296 19.17 6.42 1.48
CA ARG A 296 18.13 5.89 0.60
C ARG A 296 17.55 7.03 -0.22
N THR A 297 17.33 6.80 -1.49
CA THR A 297 16.66 7.74 -2.38
C THR A 297 15.37 7.12 -2.91
N ARG A 298 14.35 7.96 -3.10
CA ARG A 298 13.06 7.56 -3.69
C ARG A 298 12.52 8.67 -4.58
N PRO A 299 12.07 8.36 -5.81
CA PRO A 299 11.27 9.29 -6.59
C PRO A 299 10.00 9.67 -5.81
N LEU A 300 9.61 10.94 -5.88
CA LEU A 300 8.32 11.40 -5.35
C LEU A 300 7.32 11.50 -6.49
N SER A 301 6.15 10.88 -6.30
CA SER A 301 5.04 11.00 -7.22
C SER A 301 4.56 12.44 -7.29
N ARG A 302 4.26 12.93 -8.49
CA ARG A 302 3.65 14.24 -8.65
C ARG A 302 2.21 14.16 -8.18
N THR A 303 1.84 14.99 -7.22
CA THR A 303 0.47 15.07 -6.70
C THR A 303 -0.44 15.98 -7.53
N ASN A 304 0.11 16.82 -8.43
CA ASN A 304 -0.62 17.78 -9.27
C ASN A 304 -0.07 17.89 -10.70
N ASP A 305 -0.83 18.56 -11.59
CA ASP A 305 -0.48 18.97 -12.98
C ASP A 305 0.69 19.98 -13.08
N GLY A 306 1.53 20.03 -12.04
CA GLY A 306 2.67 20.93 -11.96
C GLY A 306 3.67 20.64 -13.08
N ASN A 307 3.92 21.65 -13.91
CA ASN A 307 4.89 21.58 -14.99
C ASN A 307 6.34 21.73 -14.51
N GLY A 308 6.68 21.52 -13.23
CA GLY A 308 8.05 21.63 -12.70
C GLY A 308 8.93 20.40 -13.00
N PRO A 309 10.22 20.40 -12.63
CA PRO A 309 11.05 19.18 -12.61
C PRO A 309 10.47 18.11 -11.69
N GLY A 310 10.81 16.85 -11.93
CA GLY A 310 10.46 15.78 -10.99
C GLY A 310 11.19 15.97 -9.65
N LEU A 311 10.60 15.50 -8.56
CA LEU A 311 11.22 15.55 -7.23
C LEU A 311 11.63 14.15 -6.78
N PHE A 312 12.64 14.09 -5.92
CA PHE A 312 13.02 12.90 -5.18
C PHE A 312 13.18 13.24 -3.70
N ALA A 313 13.01 12.23 -2.85
CA ALA A 313 13.40 12.26 -1.46
C ALA A 313 14.71 11.50 -1.26
N LEU A 314 15.63 12.06 -0.48
CA LEU A 314 16.81 11.39 0.06
C LEU A 314 16.68 11.38 1.58
N ALA A 315 16.76 10.19 2.17
CA ALA A 315 16.79 10.01 3.61
C ALA A 315 18.11 9.37 4.02
N ALA A 316 18.79 9.97 5.01
CA ALA A 316 20.11 9.51 5.46
C ALA A 316 20.19 9.42 7.00
N TRP A 317 20.89 8.40 7.51
CA TRP A 317 20.99 8.08 8.94
C TRP A 317 22.43 7.76 9.36
N ILE A 318 22.77 8.06 10.62
CA ILE A 318 24.10 7.90 11.23
C ILE A 318 24.32 6.56 11.96
#